data_AF-A0A7Y4UE76-F1
#
_entry.id   AF-A0A7Y4UE76-F1
#
_cell.length_a   1.000
_cell.length_b   1.000
_cell.length_c   1.000
_cell.angle_alpha   90.00
_cell.angle_beta   90.00
_cell.angle_gamma   90.00
#
_symmetry.space_group_name_H-M   'P 1'
#
loop_
_entity.id
_entity.type
_entity.pdbx_description
1 polymer ?
#
loop_
_entity_poly.entity_id
_entity_poly.type
_entity_poly.pdbx_seq_one_letter_code
_entity_poly.pdbx_strand_id
1 'polypeptide(L)' 'LIQLCEADYDFLLFDSSPLLESPDANLLAGLTDATLMVIRPGYSTNQQMAKAVSLFNEKDICGVVLNRVGDQK' A
#
# COMPACT_ATOMS: atom_id res chain seq x y z
N LEU A 1 -1.10 11.59 16.91
CA LEU A 1 0.29 11.31 16.50
C LEU A 1 0.52 11.83 15.08
N ILE A 2 -0.27 11.41 14.08
CA ILE A 2 -0.25 11.99 12.72
C ILE A 2 -0.34 13.53 12.75
N GLN A 3 -1.38 14.08 13.40
CA GLN A 3 -1.56 15.53 13.57
C GLN A 3 -0.37 16.26 14.25
N LEU A 4 0.41 15.57 15.08
CA LEU A 4 1.58 16.18 15.71
C LEU A 4 2.74 16.26 14.72
N CYS A 5 2.90 15.23 13.89
CA CYS A 5 3.92 15.20 12.85
C CYS A 5 3.59 16.12 11.67
N GLU A 6 2.32 16.37 11.37
CA GLU A 6 1.90 17.31 10.32
C GLU A 6 2.45 18.74 10.48
N ALA A 7 2.74 19.16 11.72
CA ALA A 7 3.31 20.50 11.97
C ALA A 7 4.80 20.61 11.59
N ASP A 8 5.53 19.49 11.61
CA ASP A 8 7.00 19.46 11.54
C ASP A 8 7.52 18.83 10.24
N TYR A 9 6.67 18.16 9.46
CA TYR A 9 7.07 17.41 8.25
C TYR A 9 6.17 17.75 7.05
N ASP A 10 6.81 17.95 5.89
CA ASP A 10 6.09 18.20 4.64
C ASP A 10 5.40 16.94 4.09
N PHE A 11 5.95 15.76 4.39
CA PHE A 11 5.44 14.47 3.95
C PHE A 11 5.62 13.42 5.04
N LEU A 12 4.58 12.63 5.26
CA LEU A 12 4.59 11.48 6.16
C LEU A 12 4.44 10.21 5.32
N LEU A 13 5.43 9.33 5.40
CA LEU A 13 5.39 8.02 4.76
C LEU A 13 5.24 6.94 5.84
N PHE A 14 4.18 6.16 5.72
CA PHE A 14 3.92 5.03 6.62
C PHE A 14 4.25 3.73 5.90
N ASP A 15 5.14 2.93 6.49
CA ASP A 15 5.35 1.56 6.06
C ASP A 15 4.32 0.66 6.75
N SER A 16 3.63 -0.17 5.98
CA SER A 16 2.59 -1.05 6.48
C SER A 16 2.99 -2.51 6.33
N SER A 17 2.37 -3.37 7.13
CA SER A 17 2.38 -4.81 6.90
C SER A 17 1.72 -5.16 5.55
N PRO A 18 1.91 -6.39 5.02
CA PRO A 18 1.26 -6.81 3.79
C PRO A 18 -0.26 -6.80 3.90
N LEU A 19 -0.93 -6.14 2.95
CA LEU A 19 -2.38 -5.88 2.97
C LEU A 19 -3.27 -7.13 3.19
N LEU A 20 -2.87 -8.27 2.61
CA LEU A 20 -3.65 -9.50 2.70
C LEU A 20 -3.39 -10.31 3.97
N GLU A 21 -2.37 -9.94 4.76
CA GLU A 21 -1.92 -10.68 5.94
C GLU A 21 -2.26 -9.97 7.26
N SER A 22 -2.47 -8.65 7.23
CA SER A 22 -2.82 -7.86 8.41
C SER A 22 -3.86 -6.77 8.09
N PRO A 23 -4.79 -6.46 9.03
CA PRO A 23 -5.71 -5.34 8.91
C PRO A 23 -5.03 -3.96 9.01
N ASP A 24 -3.79 -3.87 9.52
CA ASP A 24 -3.14 -2.57 9.79
C ASP A 24 -2.98 -1.72 8.53
N ALA A 25 -2.65 -2.35 7.40
CA ALA A 25 -2.52 -1.67 6.13
C ALA A 25 -3.83 -1.01 5.67
N ASN A 26 -4.97 -1.68 5.92
CA ASN A 26 -6.28 -1.13 5.57
C ASN A 26 -6.67 0.02 6.52
N LEU A 27 -6.32 -0.08 7.81
CA LEU A 27 -6.52 1.01 8.75
C LEU A 27 -5.69 2.24 8.35
N LEU A 28 -4.40 2.07 8.05
CA LEU A 28 -3.52 3.16 7.63
C LEU A 28 -4.01 3.81 6.35
N ALA A 29 -4.46 3.03 5.37
CA ALA A 29 -5.01 3.55 4.13
C ALA A 29 -6.22 4.48 4.33
N GLY A 30 -7.05 4.21 5.35
CA GLY A 30 -8.16 5.10 5.71
C GLY A 30 -7.76 6.35 6.49
N LEU A 31 -6.51 6.44 6.95
CA LEU A 31 -5.96 7.56 7.72
C LEU A 31 -4.98 8.42 6.90
N THR A 32 -4.60 7.98 5.69
CA THR A 32 -3.67 8.69 4.81
C THR A 32 -4.39 9.24 3.59
N ASP A 33 -3.83 10.31 3.01
CA ASP A 33 -4.40 10.94 1.81
C ASP A 33 -4.24 10.07 0.55
N ALA A 34 -3.24 9.18 0.56
CA ALA A 34 -2.88 8.34 -0.57
C ALA A 34 -2.24 7.03 -0.10
N THR A 35 -2.51 5.94 -0.82
CA THR A 35 -1.86 4.64 -0.65
C THR A 35 -1.13 4.23 -1.93
N LEU A 36 0.10 3.70 -1.78
CA LEU A 36 0.89 3.15 -2.88
C LEU A 36 1.05 1.63 -2.69
N MET A 37 0.53 0.84 -3.63
CA MET A 37 0.58 -0.62 -3.51
C MET A 37 1.87 -1.17 -4.12
N VAL A 38 2.65 -1.93 -3.35
CA VAL A 38 3.88 -2.57 -3.84
C VAL A 38 3.60 -4.02 -4.23
N ILE A 39 3.91 -4.39 -5.47
CA ILE A 39 3.75 -5.76 -5.99
C ILE A 39 5.11 -6.30 -6.40
N ARG A 40 5.37 -7.56 -6.05
CA ARG A 40 6.51 -8.31 -6.59
C ARG A 40 6.04 -9.24 -7.72
N PRO A 41 6.39 -8.97 -8.99
CA PRO A 41 6.00 -9.84 -10.10
C PRO A 41 6.53 -11.26 -9.92
N GLY A 42 5.71 -12.26 -10.24
CA GLY A 42 6.06 -13.68 -10.09
C GLY A 42 5.97 -14.23 -8.65
N TYR A 43 5.82 -13.37 -7.64
CA TYR A 43 5.59 -13.80 -6.25
C TYR A 43 4.11 -13.71 -5.87
N SER A 44 3.46 -12.59 -6.19
CA SER A 44 2.03 -12.40 -5.96
C SER A 44 1.21 -12.99 -7.12
N THR A 45 0.20 -13.78 -6.80
CA THR A 45 -0.71 -14.35 -7.81
C THR A 45 -1.74 -13.32 -8.29
N ASN A 46 -2.30 -13.54 -9.48
CA ASN A 46 -3.37 -12.69 -10.02
C ASN A 46 -4.59 -12.60 -9.08
N GLN A 47 -4.92 -13.69 -8.38
CA GLN A 47 -6.01 -13.72 -7.41
C GLN A 47 -5.71 -12.86 -6.17
N GLN A 48 -4.48 -12.93 -5.66
CA GLN A 48 -4.05 -12.07 -4.55
C GLN A 48 -4.07 -10.60 -4.97
N MET A 49 -3.60 -10.27 -6.18
CA MET A 49 -3.66 -8.89 -6.68
C MET A 49 -5.11 -8.39 -6.84
N ALA A 50 -5.99 -9.20 -7.44
CA ALA A 50 -7.40 -8.83 -7.59
C ALA A 50 -8.09 -8.62 -6.24
N LYS A 51 -7.83 -9.50 -5.26
CA LYS A 51 -8.33 -9.35 -3.89
C LYS A 51 -7.80 -8.07 -3.24
N ALA A 52 -6.50 -7.80 -3.34
CA ALA A 52 -5.89 -6.61 -2.78
C ALA A 52 -6.51 -5.32 -3.34
N VAL A 53 -6.67 -5.24 -4.67
CA VAL A 53 -7.32 -4.08 -5.31
C VAL A 53 -8.77 -3.93 -4.86
N SER A 54 -9.51 -5.03 -4.68
CA SER A 54 -10.91 -4.98 -4.23
C SER A 54 -11.12 -4.46 -2.80
N LEU A 55 -10.05 -4.41 -1.99
CA LEU A 55 -10.11 -3.89 -0.62
C LEU A 55 -10.04 -2.36 -0.55
N PHE A 56 -9.66 -1.69 -1.65
CA PHE A 56 -9.59 -0.25 -1.72
C PHE A 56 -10.72 0.31 -2.58
N ASN A 57 -11.20 1.50 -2.26
CA ASN A 57 -12.01 2.28 -3.19
C ASN A 57 -11.09 2.98 -4.20
N GLU A 58 -11.61 3.35 -5.38
CA GLU A 58 -10.83 4.06 -6.42
C GLU A 58 -10.14 5.35 -5.93
N LYS A 59 -10.56 5.89 -4.77
CA LYS A 59 -10.00 7.10 -4.17
C LYS A 59 -8.79 6.85 -3.26
N ASP A 60 -8.56 5.60 -2.84
CA ASP A 60 -7.58 5.30 -1.79
C ASP A 60 -6.19 4.93 -2.39
N ILE A 61 -6.15 4.47 -3.65
CA ILE A 61 -4.91 4.06 -4.33
C ILE A 61 -4.42 5.17 -5.27
N CYS A 62 -3.24 5.71 -4.98
CA CYS A 62 -2.54 6.64 -5.87
C CYS A 62 -1.83 5.90 -7.02
N GLY A 63 -1.40 4.65 -6.80
CA GLY A 63 -0.83 3.82 -7.85
C GLY A 63 -0.23 2.50 -7.36
N VAL A 64 0.48 1.82 -8.28
CA VAL A 64 1.14 0.53 -8.04
C VAL A 64 2.63 0.63 -8.40
N VAL A 65 3.49 0.11 -7.53
CA VAL A 65 4.92 -0.08 -7.79
C VAL A 65 5.21 -1.54 -8.03
N LEU A 66 5.66 -1.88 -9.25
CA LEU A 66 6.22 -3.19 -9.54
C LEU A 66 7.68 -3.22 -9.06
N ASN A 67 7.93 -3.90 -7.96
CA ASN A 67 9.27 -4.03 -7.39
C ASN A 67 9.93 -5.35 -7.83
N ARG A 68 11.26 -5.35 -7.97
CA ARG A 68 12.06 -6.54 -8.33
C ARG A 68 11.72 -7.15 -9.70
N VAL A 69 11.41 -6.31 -10.68
CA VAL A 69 11.06 -6.72 -12.05
C VAL A 69 12.16 -7.55 -12.74
N GLY A 70 13.43 -7.38 -12.34
CA GLY A 70 14.58 -8.14 -12.87
C GLY A 70 14.94 -9.43 -12.13
N ASP A 71 14.30 -9.73 -11.00
CA ASP A 71 14.59 -10.94 -10.20
C ASP A 71 13.81 -12.18 -10.68
N GLN A 72 13.27 -12.13 -11.90
CA GLN A 72 12.60 -13.28 -12.53
C GLN A 72 13.67 -14.35 -12.80
N LYS A 73 13.66 -15.43 -12.02
CA LYS A 73 14.40 -16.66 -12.33
C LYS A 73 13.60 -17.52 -13.29
#